data_AF-T2SCQ3-F1
#
_entry.id   AF-T2SCQ3-F1
#
_cell.length_a   1.000
_cell.length_b   1.000
_cell.length_c   1.000
_cell.angle_alpha   90.00
_cell.angle_beta   90.00
_cell.angle_gamma   90.00
#
_symmetry.space_group_name_H-M   'P 1'
#
loop_
_entity.id
_entity.type
_entity.pdbx_description
1 polymer ?
#
loop_
_entity_poly.entity_id
_entity_poly.type
_entity_poly.pdbx_seq_one_letter_code
_entity_poly.pdbx_strand_id
1 'polypeptide(L)'
;MFEKIKLEHKDLFSRFLSAQKIVLSDVSFTNCFLWQHARLIQVAVIKDCLVIQTTYENQKPFYFYPIGKKAFECVKELLKLEKI
;
A
#
# COMPACT_ATOMS: atom_id res chain seq x y z
N MET A 1 11.42 -2.83 -0.23
CA MET A 1 11.51 -1.97 -1.43
C MET A 1 10.12 -1.87 -2.04
N PHE A 2 9.77 -0.75 -2.66
CA PHE A 2 8.46 -0.59 -3.30
C PHE A 2 8.45 -1.18 -4.71
N GLU A 3 7.39 -1.92 -5.03
CA GLU A 3 7.22 -2.59 -6.32
C GLU A 3 5.89 -2.20 -6.95
N LYS A 4 5.85 -2.05 -8.28
CA LYS A 4 4.60 -1.81 -8.99
C LYS A 4 3.62 -2.94 -8.70
N ILE A 5 2.33 -2.62 -8.54
CA ILE A 5 1.33 -3.65 -8.30
C ILE A 5 1.24 -4.64 -9.46
N LYS A 6 1.08 -5.93 -9.15
CA LYS A 6 1.00 -7.05 -10.09
C LYS A 6 -0.06 -8.03 -9.61
N LEU A 7 -0.46 -8.97 -10.47
CA LEU A 7 -1.48 -9.97 -10.13
C LEU A 7 -1.06 -10.85 -8.92
N GLU A 8 0.23 -11.16 -8.80
CA GLU A 8 0.84 -11.91 -7.69
C GLU A 8 0.61 -11.26 -6.31
N HIS A 9 0.34 -9.95 -6.26
CA HIS A 9 0.07 -9.25 -5.02
C HIS A 9 -1.36 -9.48 -4.49
N LYS A 10 -2.23 -10.18 -5.21
CA LYS A 10 -3.60 -10.46 -4.76
C LYS A 10 -3.64 -11.17 -3.41
N ASP A 11 -2.82 -12.20 -3.24
CA ASP A 11 -2.76 -12.97 -2.00
C ASP A 11 -2.16 -12.17 -0.85
N LEU A 12 -1.20 -11.28 -1.15
CA LEU A 12 -0.62 -10.35 -0.19
C LEU A 12 -1.68 -9.40 0.38
N PHE A 13 -2.50 -8.78 -0.48
CA PHE A 13 -3.60 -7.92 -0.05
C PHE A 13 -4.63 -8.69 0.76
N SER A 14 -5.01 -9.88 0.30
CA SER A 14 -5.98 -10.73 1.00
C SER A 14 -5.51 -11.05 2.43
N ARG A 15 -4.22 -11.38 2.61
CA ARG A 15 -3.62 -11.65 3.92
C ARG A 15 -3.77 -10.49 4.90
N PHE A 16 -3.48 -9.26 4.46
CA PHE A 16 -3.49 -8.08 5.33
C PHE A 16 -4.89 -7.52 5.57
N LEU A 17 -5.74 -7.45 4.54
CA LEU A 17 -7.09 -6.91 4.65
C LEU A 17 -8.01 -7.80 5.48
N SER A 18 -7.93 -9.13 5.29
CA SER A 18 -8.76 -10.09 6.05
C SER A 18 -8.40 -10.09 7.54
N ALA A 19 -7.11 -9.98 7.89
CA ALA A 19 -6.64 -9.94 9.27
C ALA A 19 -7.19 -8.74 10.07
N GLN A 20 -7.58 -7.67 9.39
CA GLN A 20 -8.10 -6.44 10.01
C GLN A 20 -9.59 -6.19 9.71
N LYS A 21 -10.27 -7.09 8.99
CA LYS A 21 -11.65 -6.91 8.52
C LYS A 21 -11.86 -5.56 7.81
N ILE A 22 -10.87 -5.08 7.07
CA ILE A 22 -10.96 -3.81 6.36
C ILE A 22 -11.88 -3.97 5.16
N VAL A 23 -12.93 -3.16 5.11
CA VAL A 23 -13.86 -3.06 3.98
C VAL A 23 -13.79 -1.63 3.44
N LEU A 24 -12.63 -1.29 2.86
CA LEU A 24 -12.40 -0.01 2.20
C LEU A 24 -12.10 -0.28 0.73
N SER A 25 -12.93 0.26 -0.15
CA SER A 25 -12.82 0.07 -1.61
C SER A 25 -11.46 0.50 -2.12
N ASP A 26 -10.96 1.64 -1.66
CA ASP A 26 -9.80 2.33 -2.26
C ASP A 26 -8.48 1.58 -2.05
N VAL A 27 -8.44 0.70 -1.05
CA VAL A 27 -7.27 -0.14 -0.70
C VAL A 27 -7.48 -1.62 -1.05
N SER A 28 -8.59 -1.96 -1.70
CA SER A 28 -8.81 -3.33 -2.18
C SER A 28 -7.83 -3.65 -3.31
N PHE A 29 -7.41 -4.92 -3.40
CA PHE A 29 -6.56 -5.37 -4.50
C PHE A 29 -7.16 -5.03 -5.86
N THR A 30 -8.45 -5.33 -6.05
CA THR A 30 -9.15 -5.09 -7.31
C THR A 30 -9.07 -3.63 -7.74
N ASN A 31 -9.36 -2.69 -6.84
CA ASN A 31 -9.26 -1.28 -7.18
C ASN A 31 -7.80 -0.86 -7.38
N CYS A 32 -6.88 -1.21 -6.50
CA CYS A 32 -5.47 -0.87 -6.70
C CYS A 32 -4.92 -1.43 -8.02
N PHE A 33 -5.33 -2.63 -8.42
CA PHE A 33 -4.89 -3.25 -9.67
C PHE A 33 -5.54 -2.61 -10.90
N LEU A 34 -6.83 -2.30 -10.87
CA LEU A 34 -7.50 -1.64 -12.01
C LEU A 34 -7.01 -0.19 -12.21
N TRP A 35 -6.86 0.55 -11.11
CA TRP A 35 -6.46 1.96 -11.17
C TRP A 35 -4.97 2.17 -11.49
N GLN A 36 -4.17 1.10 -11.57
CA GLN A 36 -2.76 1.19 -12.00
C GLN A 36 -2.61 1.77 -13.41
N HIS A 37 -3.66 1.71 -14.23
CA HIS A 37 -3.69 2.29 -15.58
C HIS A 37 -3.89 3.81 -15.57
N ALA A 38 -4.40 4.38 -14.48
CA ALA A 38 -4.64 5.81 -14.35
C ALA A 38 -3.58 6.53 -13.49
N ARG A 39 -2.88 5.80 -12.62
CA ARG A 39 -1.85 6.33 -11.72
C ARG A 39 -0.85 5.26 -11.33
N LEU A 40 0.35 5.66 -10.94
CA LEU A 40 1.34 4.71 -10.44
C LEU A 40 0.90 4.19 -9.08
N ILE A 41 0.78 2.87 -8.95
CA ILE A 41 0.50 2.21 -7.67
C ILE A 41 1.64 1.25 -7.37
N GLN A 42 2.27 1.46 -6.21
CA GLN A 42 3.36 0.63 -5.71
C GLN A 42 3.04 0.10 -4.32
N VAL A 43 3.57 -1.06 -4.00
CA VAL A 43 3.31 -1.77 -2.75
C VAL A 43 4.60 -2.25 -2.11
N ALA A 44 4.61 -2.31 -0.79
CA ALA A 44 5.70 -2.85 0.00
C ALA A 44 5.16 -3.48 1.28
N VAL A 45 5.92 -4.40 1.87
CA VAL A 45 5.70 -4.84 3.25
C VAL A 45 6.75 -4.16 4.13
N ILE A 46 6.29 -3.38 5.11
CA ILE A 46 7.15 -2.67 6.06
C ILE A 46 6.61 -2.97 7.46
N LYS A 47 7.48 -3.47 8.36
CA LYS A 47 7.12 -3.82 9.75
C LYS A 47 5.83 -4.67 9.87
N ASP A 48 5.64 -5.65 8.99
CA ASP A 48 4.44 -6.50 8.94
C ASP A 48 3.13 -5.70 8.70
N CYS A 49 3.24 -4.66 7.87
CA CYS A 49 2.13 -3.92 7.33
C CYS A 49 2.26 -3.86 5.80
N LEU A 50 1.12 -4.00 5.11
CA LEU A 50 1.00 -3.62 3.71
C LEU A 50 0.99 -2.11 3.60
N VAL A 51 1.93 -1.58 2.84
CA VAL A 51 2.01 -0.16 2.49
C VAL A 51 1.66 -0.02 1.02
N ILE A 52 0.71 0.86 0.73
CA ILE A 52 0.26 1.19 -0.62
C ILE A 52 0.64 2.65 -0.87
N GLN A 53 1.53 2.87 -1.82
CA GLN A 53 1.92 4.19 -2.32
C GLN A 53 1.24 4.42 -3.66
N THR A 54 0.74 5.64 -3.86
CA THR A 54 0.12 6.04 -5.11
C THR A 54 0.60 7.42 -5.54
N THR A 55 0.81 7.59 -6.84
CA THR A 55 1.34 8.82 -7.44
C THR A 55 0.56 9.15 -8.70
N TYR A 56 -0.15 10.28 -8.69
CA TYR A 56 -0.75 10.84 -9.90
C TYR A 56 0.32 11.51 -10.76
N GLU A 57 0.05 11.61 -12.06
CA GLU A 57 0.94 12.32 -12.99
C GLU A 57 1.20 13.75 -12.50
N ASN A 58 2.47 14.16 -12.48
CA ASN A 58 2.93 15.48 -12.02
C ASN A 58 2.58 15.84 -10.55
N GLN A 59 2.23 14.86 -9.72
CA GLN A 59 1.96 15.08 -8.29
C GLN A 59 2.96 14.34 -7.39
N LYS A 60 3.06 14.78 -6.13
CA LYS A 60 3.84 14.07 -5.12
C LYS A 60 3.16 12.74 -4.75
N PRO A 61 3.94 11.69 -4.43
CA PRO A 61 3.38 10.45 -3.91
C PRO A 61 2.65 10.69 -2.60
N PHE A 62 1.61 9.92 -2.36
CA PHE A 62 1.00 9.79 -1.05
C PHE A 62 0.77 8.32 -0.71
N TYR A 63 0.52 8.07 0.57
CA TYR A 63 0.34 6.74 1.13
C TYR A 63 -1.05 6.60 1.70
N PHE A 64 -1.67 5.45 1.48
CA PHE A 64 -2.76 5.03 2.36
C PHE A 64 -2.21 4.68 3.73
N TYR A 65 -3.06 4.76 4.75
CA TYR A 65 -2.67 4.34 6.10
C TYR A 65 -2.20 2.87 6.07
N PRO A 66 -1.01 2.53 6.64
CA PRO A 66 -0.50 1.16 6.58
C PRO A 66 -1.47 0.13 7.17
N ILE A 67 -1.65 -0.97 6.45
CA ILE A 67 -2.58 -2.03 6.81
C ILE A 67 -1.80 -3.16 7.47
N GLY A 68 -1.91 -3.27 8.79
CA GLY A 68 -1.21 -4.29 9.58
C GLY A 68 -1.19 -3.95 11.06
N LYS A 69 -0.79 -4.90 11.90
CA LYS A 69 -0.90 -4.78 13.36
C LYS A 69 0.04 -3.75 13.97
N LYS A 70 1.08 -3.34 13.23
CA LYS A 70 2.15 -2.43 13.68
C LYS A 70 2.16 -1.15 12.85
N ALA A 71 0.97 -0.61 12.56
CA ALA A 71 0.84 0.52 11.66
C ALA A 71 1.61 1.76 12.16
N PHE A 72 1.65 2.01 13.46
CA PHE A 72 2.41 3.12 14.05
C PHE A 72 3.93 2.98 13.82
N GLU A 73 4.50 1.81 14.08
CA GLU A 73 5.91 1.52 13.86
C GLU A 73 6.24 1.51 12.36
N CYS A 74 5.31 1.04 11.54
CA CYS A 74 5.42 1.09 10.08
C CYS A 74 5.51 2.54 9.59
N VAL A 75 4.68 3.45 10.09
CA VAL A 75 4.74 4.88 9.73
C VAL A 75 6.10 5.47 10.14
N LYS A 76 6.59 5.18 11.35
CA LYS A 76 7.93 5.62 11.78
C LYS A 76 9.04 5.13 10.86
N GLU A 77 8.96 3.87 10.42
CA GLU A 77 9.94 3.31 9.49
C GLU A 77 9.83 3.94 8.11
N LEU A 78 8.61 4.17 7.63
CA LEU A 78 8.34 4.82 6.35
C LEU A 78 8.90 6.24 6.30
N LEU A 79 8.70 7.04 7.36
CA LEU A 79 9.25 8.41 7.43
C LEU A 79 10.78 8.44 7.35
N LYS A 80 11.47 7.49 8.00
CA LYS A 80 12.93 7.36 7.90
C LYS A 80 13.39 7.03 6.48
N LEU A 81 12.67 6.16 5.78
CA LEU A 81 13.00 5.77 4.40
C LEU A 81 12.80 6.93 3.42
N GLU A 82 11.78 7.75 3.63
CA GLU A 82 11.49 8.93 2.82
C GLU A 82 12.45 10.11 3.07
N LYS A 83 13.35 9.98 4.06
CA LYS A 83 14.26 11.05 4.53
C LYS A 83 13.52 12.35 4.89
N ILE A 84 12.34 12.21 5.51
CA ILE A 84 11.54 13.31 6.06
C ILE A 84 11.81 13.43 7.56
#